data_AF-A0A4Q5TS76-F1
#
_entry.id   AF-A0A4Q5TS76-F1
#
_cell.length_a   1.000
_cell.length_b   1.000
_cell.length_c   1.000
_cell.angle_alpha   90.00
_cell.angle_beta   90.00
_cell.angle_gamma   90.00
#
_symmetry.space_group_name_H-M   'P 1'
#
loop_
_entity.id
_entity.type
_entity.pdbx_description
1 polymer ?
#
loop_
_entity_poly.entity_id
_entity_poly.type
_entity_poly.pdbx_seq_one_letter_code
_entity_poly.pdbx_strand_id
1 'polypeptide(L)'
;MQQTDDTPRPRLEPGSGGTSRRVLLGGALAATATIGGLALLDRMPYVRDLPIPGRRKVELTWLPTALRDAGLQVEATEGWADRGRPWAFDPSGVLVHHTAFRATAADPHPALDTVVDGRTGLRGPLCHLLIDRDAVCHVIAAGRANHAGEARSSGPMPAGDGNASYVGIEIEYAPQEPFGQRPTAQQGEAAVRAAAVIVARFDTGADQTPQDDAAGDHAAHGL
;
A
#
# COMPACT_ATOMS: atom_id res chain seq x y z
N MET A 1 -59.77 -18.07 -38.12
CA MET A 1 -59.83 -16.65 -37.74
C MET A 1 -58.64 -16.41 -36.81
N GLN A 2 -57.48 -16.00 -37.37
CA GLN A 2 -56.97 -14.60 -37.37
C GLN A 2 -56.68 -14.13 -35.93
N GLN A 3 -55.48 -13.72 -35.50
CA GLN A 3 -54.25 -13.26 -36.16
C GLN A 3 -53.05 -13.57 -35.24
N THR A 4 -51.90 -13.90 -35.83
CA THR A 4 -50.58 -13.90 -35.19
C THR A 4 -49.99 -12.49 -35.27
N ASP A 5 -49.63 -11.89 -34.15
CA ASP A 5 -48.91 -10.62 -34.10
C ASP A 5 -47.40 -10.92 -34.17
N ASP A 6 -46.80 -10.59 -35.31
CA ASP A 6 -45.42 -10.89 -35.69
C ASP A 6 -44.65 -9.56 -35.73
N THR A 7 -44.22 -9.08 -34.57
CA THR A 7 -43.37 -7.88 -34.46
C THR A 7 -41.91 -8.32 -34.20
N PRO A 8 -40.95 -8.06 -35.11
CA PRO A 8 -39.55 -8.44 -34.92
C PRO A 8 -38.88 -7.60 -33.82
N ARG A 9 -38.27 -8.24 -32.81
CA ARG A 9 -37.38 -7.54 -31.87
C ARG A 9 -36.02 -7.27 -32.50
N PRO A 10 -35.41 -6.09 -32.29
CA PRO A 10 -34.14 -5.73 -32.89
C PRO A 10 -32.98 -6.61 -32.38
N ARG A 11 -32.11 -6.98 -33.32
CA ARG A 11 -30.85 -7.70 -33.11
C ARG A 11 -29.90 -6.81 -32.29
N LEU A 12 -29.43 -7.34 -31.15
CA LEU A 12 -28.37 -6.71 -30.36
C LEU A 12 -27.03 -6.91 -31.08
N GLU A 13 -26.47 -5.82 -31.59
CA GLU A 13 -25.09 -5.79 -32.10
C GLU A 13 -24.10 -5.78 -30.91
N PRO A 14 -22.98 -6.52 -30.98
CA PRO A 14 -21.99 -6.54 -29.91
C PRO A 14 -21.19 -5.22 -29.90
N GLY A 15 -21.50 -4.36 -28.93
CA GLY A 15 -20.74 -3.16 -28.62
C GLY A 15 -19.33 -3.48 -28.14
N SER A 16 -18.38 -2.76 -28.71
CA SER A 16 -16.93 -2.85 -28.52
C SER A 16 -16.47 -2.58 -27.09
N GLY A 17 -15.63 -3.47 -26.57
CA GLY A 17 -14.35 -3.09 -25.92
C GLY A 17 -14.39 -2.24 -24.66
N GLY A 18 -15.07 -2.69 -23.61
CA GLY A 18 -14.80 -2.23 -22.24
C GLY A 18 -13.92 -3.24 -21.52
N THR A 19 -12.62 -2.95 -21.33
CA THR A 19 -11.73 -3.80 -20.54
C THR A 19 -12.09 -3.67 -19.06
N SER A 20 -12.99 -4.51 -18.56
CA SER A 20 -13.22 -4.67 -17.12
C SER A 20 -11.95 -5.21 -16.47
N ARG A 21 -11.10 -4.33 -15.94
CA ARG A 21 -9.94 -4.71 -15.12
C ARG A 21 -10.44 -5.12 -13.74
N ARG A 22 -10.36 -6.42 -13.46
CA ARG A 22 -10.63 -7.00 -12.14
C ARG A 22 -9.60 -6.50 -11.15
N VAL A 23 -10.06 -5.92 -10.05
CA VAL A 23 -9.24 -5.71 -8.84
C VAL A 23 -8.97 -7.10 -8.25
N LEU A 24 -7.71 -7.54 -8.29
CA LEU A 24 -7.24 -8.71 -7.55
C LEU A 24 -6.72 -8.25 -6.20
N LEU A 25 -7.48 -8.53 -5.13
CA LEU A 25 -6.98 -8.47 -3.76
C LEU A 25 -6.09 -9.70 -3.53
N GLY A 26 -4.79 -9.55 -3.74
CA GLY A 26 -3.81 -10.60 -3.49
C GLY A 26 -3.49 -10.69 -2.01
N GLY A 27 -4.13 -11.62 -1.29
CA GLY A 27 -3.69 -12.00 0.05
C GLY A 27 -2.42 -12.83 -0.05
N ALA A 28 -1.27 -12.27 0.37
CA ALA A 28 -0.05 -13.04 0.50
C ALA A 28 -0.12 -13.88 1.79
N LEU A 29 -0.26 -15.20 1.67
CA LEU A 29 0.09 -16.11 2.76
C LEU A 29 1.58 -15.97 3.03
N ALA A 30 1.94 -15.41 4.19
CA ALA A 30 3.25 -15.62 4.77
C ALA A 30 3.37 -17.11 5.13
N ALA A 31 4.11 -17.86 4.32
CA ALA A 31 4.44 -19.25 4.61
C ALA A 31 5.45 -19.30 5.76
N THR A 32 5.03 -19.80 6.91
CA THR A 32 5.92 -20.16 8.02
C THR A 32 6.75 -21.37 7.60
N ALA A 33 8.01 -21.16 7.22
CA ALA A 33 8.97 -22.24 7.02
C ALA A 33 9.90 -22.32 8.23
N THR A 34 9.66 -23.29 9.10
CA THR A 34 10.63 -23.75 10.10
C THR A 34 11.75 -24.49 9.36
N ILE A 35 12.92 -23.87 9.23
CA ILE A 35 14.16 -24.58 8.91
C ILE A 35 15.15 -24.26 10.02
N GLY A 36 15.36 -25.24 10.90
CA GLY A 36 16.53 -25.30 11.76
C GLY A 36 17.77 -25.50 10.91
N GLY A 37 18.81 -24.71 11.19
CA GLY A 37 20.15 -24.88 10.66
C GLY A 37 20.48 -23.95 9.50
N LEU A 38 20.90 -22.72 9.81
CA LEU A 38 22.31 -22.32 9.65
C LEU A 38 22.50 -20.92 10.22
N ALA A 39 23.07 -20.86 11.42
CA ALA A 39 23.64 -19.65 11.99
C ALA A 39 24.90 -19.27 11.18
N LEU A 40 24.71 -18.64 10.01
CA LEU A 40 25.78 -17.94 9.27
C LEU A 40 25.21 -17.00 8.18
N LEU A 41 24.18 -16.21 8.50
CA LEU A 41 23.74 -15.08 7.66
C LEU A 41 23.64 -13.75 8.43
N ASP A 42 24.22 -13.70 9.63
CA ASP A 42 24.16 -12.52 10.51
C ASP A 42 25.24 -11.46 10.20
N ARG A 43 25.90 -11.53 9.03
CA ARG A 43 27.01 -10.63 8.66
C ARG A 43 27.12 -10.32 7.16
N MET A 44 26.00 -10.06 6.49
CA MET A 44 26.06 -9.30 5.24
C MET A 44 25.28 -8.00 5.38
N PRO A 45 25.93 -6.82 5.28
CA PRO A 45 25.19 -5.58 5.15
C PRO A 45 24.30 -5.73 3.91
N TYR A 46 23.01 -5.47 4.09
CA TYR A 46 22.01 -5.45 3.04
C TYR A 46 22.52 -4.59 1.85
N VAL A 47 23.05 -5.23 0.81
CA VAL A 47 23.64 -4.55 -0.35
C VAL A 47 22.54 -4.08 -1.29
N ARG A 48 21.63 -3.21 -0.83
CA ARG A 48 20.65 -2.51 -1.68
C ARG A 48 20.34 -1.08 -1.21
N ASP A 49 21.21 -0.54 -0.36
CA ASP A 49 21.12 0.81 0.17
C ASP A 49 22.00 1.79 -0.64
N LEU A 50 21.87 1.82 -1.96
CA LEU A 50 22.48 2.88 -2.79
C LEU A 50 21.40 3.72 -3.46
N PRO A 51 21.61 5.05 -3.60
CA PRO A 51 20.70 5.90 -4.34
C PRO A 51 20.81 5.46 -5.78
N ILE A 52 19.72 4.97 -6.36
CA ILE A 52 19.64 4.76 -7.80
C ILE A 52 19.35 6.14 -8.40
N PRO A 53 20.31 6.78 -9.09
CA PRO A 53 20.08 8.09 -9.69
C PRO A 53 18.88 8.02 -10.66
N GLY A 54 17.96 8.99 -10.56
CA GLY A 54 16.81 9.11 -11.47
C GLY A 54 15.52 8.39 -11.05
N ARG A 55 15.39 7.88 -9.82
CA ARG A 55 14.11 7.36 -9.30
C ARG A 55 13.36 8.38 -8.45
N ARG A 56 12.04 8.48 -8.66
CA ARG A 56 11.13 9.37 -7.94
C ARG A 56 11.07 9.01 -6.45
N LYS A 57 10.89 10.05 -5.63
CA LYS A 57 10.44 9.96 -4.24
C LYS A 57 9.10 10.65 -4.18
N VAL A 58 8.04 9.85 -4.11
CA VAL A 58 6.69 10.31 -3.84
C VAL A 58 6.51 10.41 -2.33
N GLU A 59 5.77 11.41 -1.86
CA GLU A 59 5.34 11.50 -0.48
C GLU A 59 3.81 11.47 -0.44
N LEU A 60 3.25 10.59 0.39
CA LEU A 60 1.80 10.39 0.52
C LEU A 60 1.15 11.40 1.48
N THR A 61 1.57 12.66 1.44
CA THR A 61 1.03 13.72 2.34
C THR A 61 -0.46 13.99 2.12
N TRP A 62 -1.03 13.51 1.01
CA TRP A 62 -2.46 13.54 0.73
C TRP A 62 -3.26 12.42 1.43
N LEU A 63 -2.59 11.39 1.95
CA LEU A 63 -3.24 10.15 2.42
C LEU A 63 -4.28 10.39 3.53
N PRO A 64 -3.99 11.12 4.63
CA PRO A 64 -4.99 11.28 5.69
C PRO A 64 -6.26 11.99 5.20
N THR A 65 -6.11 13.03 4.37
CA THR A 65 -7.25 13.77 3.83
C THR A 65 -8.09 12.88 2.91
N ALA A 66 -7.46 12.16 1.99
CA ALA A 66 -8.16 11.27 1.06
C ALA A 66 -8.93 10.15 1.79
N LEU A 67 -8.37 9.60 2.87
CA LEU A 67 -9.05 8.59 3.69
C LEU A 67 -10.26 9.18 4.44
N ARG A 68 -10.13 10.40 5.00
CA ARG A 68 -11.25 11.11 5.66
C ARG A 68 -12.36 11.46 4.68
N ASP A 69 -12.02 11.90 3.48
CA ASP A 69 -13.00 12.21 2.43
C ASP A 69 -13.77 10.95 1.98
N ALA A 70 -13.15 9.78 2.10
CA ALA A 70 -13.80 8.48 1.92
C ALA A 70 -14.61 8.01 3.15
N GLY A 71 -14.75 8.84 4.19
CA GLY A 71 -15.52 8.55 5.39
C GLY A 71 -14.87 7.54 6.32
N LEU A 72 -13.55 7.37 6.26
CA LEU A 72 -12.80 6.57 7.24
C LEU A 72 -12.47 7.43 8.47
N GLN A 73 -12.42 6.78 9.63
CA GLN A 73 -11.84 7.39 10.84
C GLN A 73 -10.33 7.37 10.72
N VAL A 74 -9.68 8.54 10.87
CA VAL A 74 -8.26 8.69 10.57
C VAL A 74 -7.55 9.48 11.66
N GLU A 75 -6.55 8.85 12.24
CA GLU A 75 -5.61 9.44 13.18
C GLU A 75 -4.22 9.45 12.53
N ALA A 76 -3.56 10.61 12.50
CA ALA A 76 -2.23 10.69 11.93
C ALA A 76 -1.23 10.74 13.08
N THR A 77 -0.28 9.80 13.12
CA THR A 77 0.72 9.72 14.18
C THR A 77 1.64 10.95 14.16
N GLU A 78 2.21 11.33 15.29
CA GLU A 78 3.17 12.44 15.33
C GLU A 78 4.29 12.23 14.29
N GLY A 79 4.67 13.27 13.53
CA GLY A 79 5.74 13.22 12.53
C GLY A 79 5.47 12.37 11.27
N TRP A 80 4.25 11.86 11.07
CA TRP A 80 3.91 10.99 9.93
C TRP A 80 4.27 11.59 8.56
N ALA A 81 4.10 12.91 8.40
CA ALA A 81 4.27 13.60 7.13
C ALA A 81 5.73 13.62 6.65
N ASP A 82 6.69 13.55 7.58
CA ASP A 82 8.12 13.54 7.30
C ASP A 82 8.74 12.14 7.50
N ARG A 83 7.95 11.18 7.98
CA ARG A 83 8.42 9.82 8.29
C ARG A 83 8.56 9.01 6.99
N GLY A 84 9.75 8.45 6.81
CA GLY A 84 10.07 7.54 5.72
C GLY A 84 11.49 6.99 5.83
N ARG A 85 11.79 5.96 5.04
CA ARG A 85 13.15 5.45 4.85
C ARG A 85 13.84 6.16 3.68
N PRO A 86 15.20 6.16 3.66
CA PRO A 86 15.94 6.54 2.45
C PRO A 86 15.52 5.70 1.23
N TRP A 87 15.95 6.14 0.04
CA TRP A 87 15.70 5.52 -1.28
C TRP A 87 14.40 5.88 -1.97
N ALA A 88 14.24 5.32 -3.16
CA ALA A 88 13.10 5.54 -4.02
C ALA A 88 11.81 4.97 -3.41
N PHE A 89 10.73 5.68 -3.70
CA PHE A 89 9.39 5.28 -3.39
C PHE A 89 8.49 5.83 -4.48
N ASP A 90 7.97 4.93 -5.30
CA ASP A 90 7.17 5.23 -6.48
C ASP A 90 6.11 4.11 -6.58
N PRO A 91 5.17 4.09 -5.64
CA PRO A 91 4.25 2.98 -5.50
C PRO A 91 3.23 2.97 -6.65
N SER A 92 2.83 1.77 -7.07
CA SER A 92 1.74 1.59 -8.04
C SER A 92 0.74 0.52 -7.60
N GLY A 93 0.86 0.07 -6.36
CA GLY A 93 0.00 -0.94 -5.77
C GLY A 93 -0.13 -0.76 -4.26
N VAL A 94 -1.03 -1.55 -3.68
CA VAL A 94 -1.23 -1.66 -2.23
C VAL A 94 -0.93 -3.08 -1.81
N LEU A 95 -0.23 -3.26 -0.68
CA LEU A 95 -0.02 -4.56 -0.07
C LEU A 95 -0.59 -4.56 1.34
N VAL A 96 -1.51 -5.50 1.59
CA VAL A 96 -2.20 -5.61 2.88
C VAL A 96 -1.58 -6.74 3.69
N HIS A 97 -1.27 -6.44 4.94
CA HIS A 97 -0.64 -7.32 5.91
C HIS A 97 -1.50 -7.38 7.19
N HIS A 98 -1.10 -8.28 8.08
CA HIS A 98 -1.60 -8.32 9.45
C HIS A 98 -0.44 -8.14 10.41
N THR A 99 -0.69 -7.48 11.54
CA THR A 99 0.36 -7.15 12.50
C THR A 99 0.92 -8.38 13.20
N ALA A 100 0.10 -9.43 13.34
CA ALA A 100 0.34 -10.57 14.21
C ALA A 100 0.34 -10.21 15.71
N PHE A 101 -0.13 -9.02 16.09
CA PHE A 101 -0.37 -8.64 17.48
C PHE A 101 -1.84 -8.87 17.82
N ARG A 102 -2.10 -9.43 19.01
CA ARG A 102 -3.47 -9.70 19.44
C ARG A 102 -4.09 -8.42 19.98
N ALA A 103 -4.92 -7.78 19.17
CA ALA A 103 -5.66 -6.60 19.59
C ALA A 103 -6.90 -6.96 20.41
N THR A 104 -7.32 -6.05 21.29
CA THR A 104 -8.52 -6.19 22.13
C THR A 104 -9.30 -4.88 22.16
N ALA A 105 -10.51 -4.87 22.70
CA ALA A 105 -11.25 -3.61 22.89
C ALA A 105 -10.56 -2.64 23.88
N ALA A 106 -9.70 -3.15 24.78
CA ALA A 106 -8.95 -2.32 25.72
C ALA A 106 -7.60 -1.82 25.15
N ASP A 107 -7.14 -2.45 24.06
CA ASP A 107 -5.90 -2.14 23.36
C ASP A 107 -6.08 -2.48 21.88
N PRO A 108 -6.69 -1.56 21.11
CA PRO A 108 -7.08 -1.83 19.73
C PRO A 108 -5.90 -1.80 18.75
N HIS A 109 -4.78 -1.17 19.10
CA HIS A 109 -3.61 -0.98 18.25
C HIS A 109 -2.28 -1.39 18.94
N PRO A 110 -2.17 -2.64 19.42
CA PRO A 110 -1.00 -3.12 20.17
C PRO A 110 0.33 -3.07 19.37
N ALA A 111 0.27 -3.00 18.04
CA ALA A 111 1.45 -2.94 17.19
C ALA A 111 1.86 -1.50 16.83
N LEU A 112 1.14 -0.46 17.26
CA LEU A 112 1.34 0.92 16.80
C LEU A 112 2.80 1.39 16.93
N ASP A 113 3.39 1.29 18.12
CA ASP A 113 4.79 1.67 18.34
C ASP A 113 5.75 0.84 17.49
N THR A 114 5.45 -0.46 17.32
CA THR A 114 6.27 -1.36 16.50
C THR A 114 6.25 -0.96 15.02
N VAL A 115 5.09 -0.55 14.48
CA VAL A 115 5.02 -0.14 13.07
C VAL A 115 5.56 1.27 12.83
N VAL A 116 5.54 2.13 13.86
CA VAL A 116 6.13 3.47 13.81
C VAL A 116 7.66 3.39 13.89
N ASP A 117 8.20 2.78 14.94
CA ASP A 117 9.63 2.80 15.27
C ASP A 117 10.41 1.64 14.65
N GLY A 118 9.71 0.55 14.35
CA GLY A 118 10.28 -0.72 13.95
C GLY A 118 10.53 -1.65 15.14
N ARG A 119 11.39 -2.62 14.91
CA ARG A 119 11.77 -3.65 15.89
C ARG A 119 13.23 -4.02 15.71
N THR A 120 13.75 -4.82 16.64
CA THR A 120 15.09 -5.39 16.51
C THR A 120 15.24 -6.11 15.16
N GLY A 121 16.25 -5.70 14.39
CA GLY A 121 16.54 -6.23 13.05
C GLY A 121 15.75 -5.60 11.90
N LEU A 122 14.79 -4.70 12.15
CA LEU A 122 14.03 -4.02 11.09
C LEU A 122 13.59 -2.62 11.54
N ARG A 123 14.23 -1.58 10.98
CA ARG A 123 13.92 -0.19 11.33
C ARG A 123 12.59 0.25 10.73
N GLY A 124 11.81 1.01 11.49
CA GLY A 124 10.57 1.62 11.03
C GLY A 124 10.79 2.78 10.04
N PRO A 125 9.71 3.24 9.38
CA PRO A 125 8.33 2.74 9.52
C PRO A 125 8.14 1.37 8.85
N LEU A 126 7.22 0.55 9.38
CA LEU A 126 6.89 -0.79 8.86
C LEU A 126 5.58 -0.83 8.07
N CYS A 127 4.88 0.29 7.92
CA CYS A 127 3.76 0.46 7.01
C CYS A 127 3.49 1.96 6.78
N HIS A 128 2.54 2.27 5.91
CA HIS A 128 2.05 3.64 5.72
C HIS A 128 0.73 3.85 6.48
N LEU A 129 -0.07 2.79 6.61
CA LEU A 129 -1.36 2.79 7.30
C LEU A 129 -1.47 1.57 8.22
N LEU A 130 -1.93 1.77 9.45
CA LEU A 130 -2.36 0.71 10.36
C LEU A 130 -3.87 0.84 10.58
N ILE A 131 -4.62 -0.24 10.46
CA ILE A 131 -6.05 -0.30 10.77
C ILE A 131 -6.23 -1.07 12.06
N ASP A 132 -6.63 -0.36 13.11
CA ASP A 132 -6.76 -0.94 14.43
C ASP A 132 -8.01 -1.83 14.60
N ARG A 133 -8.19 -2.41 15.78
CA ARG A 133 -9.31 -3.33 16.06
C ARG A 133 -10.68 -2.69 15.86
N ASP A 134 -10.79 -1.39 16.11
CA ASP A 134 -12.02 -0.60 16.00
C ASP A 134 -12.16 0.06 14.62
N ALA A 135 -11.28 -0.31 13.67
CA ALA A 135 -11.21 0.18 12.30
C ALA A 135 -10.80 1.65 12.14
N VAL A 136 -10.14 2.23 13.15
CA VAL A 136 -9.45 3.52 13.02
C VAL A 136 -8.19 3.34 12.18
N CYS A 137 -8.01 4.22 11.20
CA CYS A 137 -6.88 4.23 10.29
C CYS A 137 -5.79 5.17 10.81
N HIS A 138 -4.73 4.59 11.37
CA HIS A 138 -3.54 5.28 11.86
C HIS A 138 -2.53 5.51 10.72
N VAL A 139 -2.34 6.76 10.31
CA VAL A 139 -1.36 7.11 9.26
C VAL A 139 0.03 7.22 9.89
N ILE A 140 0.94 6.38 9.39
CA ILE A 140 2.26 6.16 9.98
C ILE A 140 3.35 6.94 9.23
N ALA A 141 3.34 6.91 7.90
CA ALA A 141 4.43 7.44 7.08
C ALA A 141 3.93 7.95 5.73
N ALA A 142 4.42 9.12 5.32
CA ALA A 142 4.23 9.62 3.96
C ALA A 142 5.22 9.01 2.98
N GLY A 143 6.44 8.71 3.44
CA GLY A 143 7.51 8.17 2.60
C GLY A 143 7.64 6.66 2.69
N ARG A 144 8.69 6.12 2.05
CA ARG A 144 9.01 4.68 1.99
C ARG A 144 8.92 3.97 3.34
N ALA A 145 8.21 2.85 3.40
CA ALA A 145 8.17 1.94 4.56
C ALA A 145 8.84 0.57 4.29
N ASN A 146 9.38 -0.05 5.35
CA ASN A 146 10.04 -1.35 5.33
C ASN A 146 9.05 -2.49 5.63
N HIS A 147 8.18 -2.84 4.67
CA HIS A 147 7.05 -3.77 4.91
C HIS A 147 7.02 -5.00 3.98
N ALA A 148 7.44 -4.86 2.73
CA ALA A 148 7.30 -5.89 1.70
C ALA A 148 8.61 -6.65 1.39
N GLY A 149 9.76 -5.99 1.53
CA GLY A 149 11.05 -6.57 1.12
C GLY A 149 11.12 -6.87 -0.38
N GLU A 150 11.75 -7.98 -0.77
CA GLU A 150 11.78 -8.42 -2.17
C GLU A 150 10.45 -9.08 -2.56
N ALA A 151 9.77 -8.50 -3.54
CA ALA A 151 8.52 -9.00 -4.10
C ALA A 151 8.77 -9.82 -5.37
N ARG A 152 7.94 -10.85 -5.57
CA ARG A 152 7.81 -11.52 -6.87
C ARG A 152 6.85 -10.72 -7.76
N SER A 153 6.89 -10.99 -9.06
CA SER A 153 5.89 -10.43 -9.97
C SER A 153 4.49 -10.96 -9.62
N SER A 154 3.50 -10.08 -9.69
CA SER A 154 2.11 -10.40 -9.40
C SER A 154 1.18 -9.48 -10.18
N GLY A 155 0.39 -10.05 -11.09
CA GLY A 155 -0.47 -9.26 -11.98
C GLY A 155 0.34 -8.21 -12.76
N PRO A 156 -0.04 -6.91 -12.71
CA PRO A 156 0.69 -5.84 -13.39
C PRO A 156 1.99 -5.43 -12.68
N MET A 157 2.24 -5.93 -11.46
CA MET A 157 3.39 -5.52 -10.65
C MET A 157 4.63 -6.35 -11.00
N PRO A 158 5.77 -5.71 -11.31
CA PRO A 158 7.03 -6.41 -11.55
C PRO A 158 7.61 -6.99 -10.26
N ALA A 159 8.54 -7.93 -10.39
CA ALA A 159 9.37 -8.38 -9.29
C ALA A 159 10.39 -7.29 -8.89
N GLY A 160 10.90 -7.34 -7.66
CA GLY A 160 11.93 -6.43 -7.16
C GLY A 160 11.57 -5.82 -5.82
N ASP A 161 12.01 -4.58 -5.60
CA ASP A 161 11.86 -3.90 -4.31
C ASP A 161 10.40 -3.54 -4.02
N GLY A 162 9.73 -4.35 -3.20
CA GLY A 162 8.36 -4.15 -2.79
C GLY A 162 8.17 -2.91 -1.91
N ASN A 163 9.18 -2.54 -1.11
CA ASN A 163 9.10 -1.34 -0.27
C ASN A 163 9.04 -0.05 -1.11
N ALA A 164 9.57 -0.09 -2.34
CA ALA A 164 9.45 1.02 -3.29
C ALA A 164 8.13 1.00 -4.06
N SER A 165 7.54 -0.19 -4.24
CA SER A 165 6.50 -0.45 -5.25
C SER A 165 5.08 -0.48 -4.68
N TYR A 166 4.94 -0.61 -3.36
CA TYR A 166 3.65 -0.77 -2.70
C TYR A 166 3.46 0.24 -1.57
N VAL A 167 2.21 0.68 -1.39
CA VAL A 167 1.75 1.26 -0.13
C VAL A 167 1.32 0.12 0.79
N GLY A 168 2.07 -0.10 1.87
CA GLY A 168 1.74 -1.05 2.92
C GLY A 168 0.59 -0.60 3.84
N ILE A 169 -0.42 -1.46 3.97
CA ILE A 169 -1.49 -1.39 4.97
C ILE A 169 -1.32 -2.57 5.93
N GLU A 170 -1.28 -2.31 7.23
CA GLU A 170 -1.31 -3.32 8.29
C GLU A 170 -2.70 -3.34 8.94
N ILE A 171 -3.21 -4.52 9.30
CA ILE A 171 -4.47 -4.67 10.02
C ILE A 171 -4.20 -5.39 11.35
N GLU A 172 -4.73 -4.84 12.44
CA GLU A 172 -4.54 -5.40 13.78
C GLU A 172 -5.33 -6.69 13.99
N TYR A 173 -4.64 -7.82 13.84
CA TYR A 173 -5.10 -9.12 14.31
C TYR A 173 -3.94 -10.14 14.33
N ALA A 174 -4.08 -11.14 15.20
CA ALA A 174 -3.15 -12.25 15.31
C ALA A 174 -3.78 -13.58 14.87
N PRO A 175 -3.65 -13.98 13.58
CA PRO A 175 -4.25 -15.22 13.09
C PRO A 175 -3.51 -16.48 13.53
N GLN A 176 -2.27 -16.35 13.99
CA GLN A 176 -1.43 -17.44 14.44
C GLN A 176 -1.89 -18.02 15.79
N GLU A 177 -1.55 -19.28 16.05
CA GLU A 177 -1.73 -19.90 17.36
C GLU A 177 -0.87 -19.21 18.44
N PRO A 178 -1.34 -19.12 19.70
CA PRO A 178 -2.58 -19.69 20.23
C PRO A 178 -3.81 -18.76 20.07
N PHE A 179 -3.69 -17.67 19.29
CA PHE A 179 -4.69 -16.61 19.29
C PHE A 179 -5.82 -16.86 18.30
N GLY A 180 -5.51 -17.30 17.07
CA GLY A 180 -6.52 -17.60 16.05
C GLY A 180 -7.44 -16.43 15.71
N GLN A 181 -7.04 -15.19 16.00
CA GLN A 181 -7.87 -14.01 15.82
C GLN A 181 -8.14 -13.75 14.34
N ARG A 182 -9.34 -13.25 14.04
CA ARG A 182 -9.74 -12.81 12.70
C ARG A 182 -9.97 -11.30 12.71
N PRO A 183 -9.78 -10.61 11.57
CA PRO A 183 -10.19 -9.22 11.45
C PRO A 183 -11.70 -9.09 11.65
N THR A 184 -12.14 -7.96 12.17
CA THR A 184 -13.57 -7.62 12.20
C THR A 184 -14.07 -7.30 10.78
N ALA A 185 -15.39 -7.34 10.58
CA ALA A 185 -15.98 -6.90 9.31
C ALA A 185 -15.62 -5.44 9.00
N GLN A 186 -15.64 -4.58 10.02
CA GLN A 186 -15.29 -3.16 9.89
C GLN A 186 -13.82 -2.95 9.49
N GLN A 187 -12.89 -3.73 10.06
CA GLN A 187 -11.49 -3.72 9.62
C GLN A 187 -11.35 -4.10 8.14
N GLY A 188 -12.08 -5.12 7.69
CA GLY A 188 -12.09 -5.54 6.29
C GLY A 188 -12.66 -4.47 5.35
N GLU A 189 -13.77 -3.83 5.72
CA GLU A 189 -14.38 -2.74 4.97
C GLU A 189 -13.45 -1.51 4.89
N ALA A 190 -12.83 -1.13 6.01
CA ALA A 190 -11.86 -0.04 6.07
C ALA A 190 -10.64 -0.33 5.17
N ALA A 191 -10.10 -1.55 5.21
CA ALA A 191 -8.96 -1.94 4.38
C ALA A 191 -9.27 -1.88 2.88
N VAL A 192 -10.43 -2.39 2.46
CA VAL A 192 -10.85 -2.34 1.06
C VAL A 192 -11.05 -0.89 0.60
N ARG A 193 -11.70 -0.06 1.43
CA ARG A 193 -11.94 1.35 1.09
C ARG A 193 -10.63 2.15 1.03
N ALA A 194 -9.74 1.98 2.01
CA ALA A 194 -8.43 2.62 2.02
C ALA A 194 -7.60 2.23 0.79
N ALA A 195 -7.56 0.92 0.47
CA ALA A 195 -6.86 0.44 -0.72
C ALA A 195 -7.42 1.04 -2.02
N ALA A 196 -8.76 1.14 -2.14
CA ALA A 196 -9.39 1.73 -3.32
C ALA A 196 -9.05 3.22 -3.48
N VAL A 197 -9.07 3.99 -2.39
CA VAL A 197 -8.68 5.42 -2.38
C VAL A 197 -7.23 5.59 -2.82
N ILE A 198 -6.32 4.78 -2.29
CA ILE A 198 -4.89 4.84 -2.61
C ILE A 198 -4.66 4.52 -4.09
N VAL A 199 -5.23 3.41 -4.58
CA VAL A 199 -5.06 2.99 -5.99
C VAL A 199 -5.65 4.01 -6.95
N ALA A 200 -6.83 4.57 -6.65
CA ALA A 200 -7.44 5.61 -7.48
C ALA A 200 -6.55 6.87 -7.60
N ARG A 201 -5.68 7.13 -6.62
CA ARG A 201 -4.76 8.27 -6.66
C ARG A 201 -3.62 8.06 -7.65
N PHE A 202 -3.12 6.84 -7.81
CA PHE A 202 -2.05 6.50 -8.78
C PHE A 202 -2.51 6.76 -10.22
N ASP A 203 -3.78 6.55 -10.51
CA ASP A 203 -4.35 6.80 -11.85
C ASP A 203 -4.48 8.30 -12.18
N THR A 204 -4.42 9.18 -11.17
CA THR A 204 -4.58 10.64 -11.35
C THR A 204 -3.27 11.41 -11.50
N GLY A 205 -2.12 10.77 -11.31
CA GLY A 205 -0.80 11.43 -11.34
C GLY A 205 -0.65 12.55 -10.32
N ALA A 206 -1.44 12.53 -9.26
CA ALA A 206 -1.51 13.62 -8.29
C ALA A 206 -0.55 13.45 -7.10
N ASP A 207 0.38 12.52 -7.25
CA ASP A 207 1.59 12.24 -6.48
C ASP A 207 2.80 13.03 -7.00
N GLN A 208 2.64 13.82 -8.06
CA GLN A 208 3.68 14.69 -8.62
C GLN A 208 3.95 15.87 -7.68
N THR A 209 5.08 15.84 -6.98
CA THR A 209 5.71 17.08 -6.50
C THR A 209 6.22 17.84 -7.74
N PRO A 210 6.05 19.17 -7.86
CA PRO A 210 6.62 19.90 -8.99
C PRO A 210 8.11 19.59 -9.10
N GLN A 211 8.51 19.06 -10.26
CA GLN A 211 9.91 18.96 -10.61
C GLN A 211 10.37 20.40 -10.84
N ASP A 212 11.39 20.87 -10.11
CA ASP A 212 12.04 22.14 -10.40
C ASP A 212 12.69 22.05 -11.79
N ASP A 213 11.93 22.37 -12.83
CA ASP A 213 12.45 22.61 -14.18
C ASP A 213 13.15 23.97 -14.22
N ALA A 214 14.24 24.10 -13.46
CA ALA A 214 15.20 25.19 -13.56
C ALA A 214 16.39 24.75 -14.41
N ALA A 215 16.16 24.53 -15.70
CA ALA A 215 17.19 24.54 -16.73
C ALA A 215 16.59 24.96 -18.08
N GLY A 216 15.89 26.09 -18.09
CA GLY A 216 15.50 26.81 -19.29
C GLY A 216 16.57 27.82 -19.68
N ASP A 217 17.41 27.40 -20.61
CA ASP A 217 18.12 28.18 -21.63
C ASP A 217 17.82 29.69 -21.68
N HIS A 218 18.83 30.54 -21.44
CA HIS A 218 18.99 31.86 -22.07
C HIS A 218 20.37 32.45 -21.72
N ALA A 219 21.34 32.34 -22.63
CA ALA A 219 22.32 33.41 -22.89
C ALA A 219 23.10 33.15 -24.19
N ALA A 220 22.47 33.44 -25.32
CA ALA A 220 23.19 33.85 -26.52
C ALA A 220 22.63 35.22 -26.95
N HIS A 221 23.48 36.24 -26.86
CA HIS A 221 23.67 37.38 -27.76
C HIS A 221 24.06 38.66 -27.01
N GLY A 222 25.31 39.06 -27.19
CA GLY A 222 25.83 40.34 -26.71
C GLY A 222 27.33 40.47 -26.92
N LEU A 223 27.77 40.55 -28.17
CA LEU A 223 28.93 41.32 -28.66
C LEU A 223 28.68 41.66 -30.14
#